data_AF-C3YQ97-F1
#
_entry.id   AF-C3YQ97-F1
#
_cell.length_a   1.000
_cell.length_b   1.000
_cell.length_c   1.000
_cell.angle_alpha   90.00
_cell.angle_beta   90.00
_cell.angle_gamma   90.00
#
_symmetry.space_group_name_H-M   'P 1'
#
loop_
_entity.id
_entity.type
_entity.pdbx_description
1 polymer ?
#
loop_
_entity_poly.entity_id
_entity_poly.type
_entity_poly.pdbx_seq_one_letter_code
_entity_poly.pdbx_strand_id
1 'polypeptide(L)'
;MTNVEVINFGDCLLRSGGAEAIAKAISSNQYLKELILSYNEIRKDAAILVAEAVEGKEHLKKLDLNGNQLGEEGIEELSGTLEAFDMVDVLGSLSDDEGDDIDDEEDEEGEGEEEEEEEGEAVDDPELQVRGTAITPTRENQSPLKVSYTAQEFLDSPSADRLLGLGKERAQLLVKELGTGLYSLDDADCAASSLMKVASIVTDDTAVKSAAFQCADAILTRSLQSEESQPTLIANGLLVHMGLLKSEEKVQPISDLQGPLILLQHIFQQVYFPRSLAQLFIAFLTRSRQK
;
A
#
# COMPACT_ATOMS: atom_id res chain seq x y z
N MET A 1 19.50 6.33 -23.15
CA MET A 1 19.18 7.72 -22.77
C MET A 1 18.03 8.15 -23.64
N THR A 2 16.83 8.08 -23.10
CA THR A 2 15.59 8.44 -23.78
C THR A 2 15.45 9.96 -23.78
N ASN A 3 15.47 10.57 -24.98
CA ASN A 3 15.23 12.00 -25.19
C ASN A 3 13.74 12.33 -25.00
N VAL A 4 13.21 12.06 -23.81
CA VAL A 4 11.81 12.36 -23.52
C VAL A 4 11.69 13.86 -23.33
N GLU A 5 11.01 14.53 -24.27
CA GLU A 5 10.80 15.97 -24.23
C GLU A 5 9.46 16.36 -23.60
N VAL A 6 8.46 15.47 -23.63
CA VAL A 6 7.12 15.74 -23.12
C VAL A 6 6.67 14.55 -22.28
N ILE A 7 6.32 14.82 -21.03
CA ILE A 7 5.72 13.87 -20.11
C ILE A 7 4.35 14.42 -19.74
N ASN A 8 3.31 13.65 -20.03
CA ASN A 8 1.94 14.01 -19.71
C ASN A 8 1.25 12.85 -19.00
N PHE A 9 0.97 13.07 -17.73
CA PHE A 9 0.19 12.20 -16.87
C PHE A 9 -0.93 13.02 -16.18
N GLY A 10 -1.49 14.02 -16.85
CA GLY A 10 -2.67 14.69 -16.34
C GLY A 10 -3.84 13.71 -16.19
N ASP A 11 -4.63 13.84 -15.12
CA ASP A 11 -5.81 12.99 -14.85
C ASP A 11 -5.49 11.49 -14.86
N CYS A 12 -4.39 11.12 -14.18
CA CYS A 12 -3.90 9.74 -14.13
C CYS A 12 -4.02 9.10 -12.74
N LEU A 13 -4.42 9.86 -11.72
CA LEU A 13 -4.43 9.46 -10.31
C LEU A 13 -3.05 8.98 -9.85
N LEU A 14 -2.02 9.77 -10.13
CA LEU A 14 -0.66 9.46 -9.68
C LEU A 14 -0.51 9.49 -8.15
N ARG A 15 -1.27 10.36 -7.48
CA ARG A 15 -1.08 10.73 -6.06
C ARG A 15 0.36 11.21 -5.80
N SER A 16 0.68 11.47 -4.54
CA SER A 16 2.00 11.95 -4.11
C SER A 16 3.12 10.98 -4.51
N GLY A 17 3.00 9.69 -4.22
CA GLY A 17 4.03 8.69 -4.54
C GLY A 17 4.34 8.56 -6.04
N GLY A 18 3.32 8.67 -6.91
CA GLY A 18 3.55 8.67 -8.36
C GLY A 18 4.28 9.92 -8.85
N ALA A 19 3.99 11.09 -8.26
CA ALA A 19 4.71 12.32 -8.56
C ALA A 19 6.18 12.27 -8.11
N GLU A 20 6.46 11.69 -6.94
CA GLU A 20 7.81 11.46 -6.43
C GLU A 20 8.62 10.52 -7.34
N ALA A 21 8.02 9.43 -7.80
CA ALA A 21 8.66 8.52 -8.74
C ALA A 21 9.01 9.22 -10.06
N ILE A 22 8.12 10.10 -10.55
CA ILE A 22 8.39 10.93 -11.73
C ILE A 22 9.52 11.91 -11.45
N ALA A 23 9.52 12.59 -10.31
CA ALA A 23 10.59 13.51 -9.89
C ALA A 23 11.96 12.81 -9.90
N LYS A 24 12.05 11.61 -9.28
CA LYS A 24 13.26 10.77 -9.31
C LYS A 24 13.67 10.42 -10.75
N ALA A 25 12.73 10.04 -11.60
CA ALA A 25 13.01 9.66 -12.98
C ALA A 25 13.47 10.83 -13.88
N ILE A 26 12.94 12.04 -13.69
CA ILE A 26 13.25 13.21 -14.52
C ILE A 26 14.48 13.99 -14.06
N SER A 27 14.98 13.75 -12.85
CA SER A 27 16.18 14.42 -12.29
C SER A 27 17.37 14.41 -13.29
N SER A 28 17.59 13.27 -13.94
CA SER A 28 18.67 13.08 -14.93
C SER A 28 18.30 13.49 -16.38
N ASN A 29 17.03 13.85 -16.64
CA ASN A 29 16.57 14.21 -17.98
C ASN A 29 16.80 15.70 -18.29
N GLN A 30 17.75 15.98 -19.17
CA GLN A 30 18.13 17.34 -19.59
C GLN A 30 17.34 17.88 -20.80
N TYR A 31 16.49 17.06 -21.43
CA TYR A 31 15.77 17.42 -22.67
C TYR A 31 14.29 17.70 -22.46
N LEU A 32 13.81 17.61 -21.22
CA LEU A 32 12.40 17.80 -20.89
C LEU A 32 11.97 19.25 -21.20
N LYS A 33 10.88 19.38 -21.96
CA LYS A 33 10.26 20.63 -22.37
C LYS A 33 8.92 20.85 -21.69
N GLU A 34 8.17 19.79 -21.44
CA GLU A 34 6.86 19.87 -20.81
C GLU A 34 6.65 18.73 -19.82
N LEU A 35 6.25 19.08 -18.60
CA LEU A 35 5.80 18.16 -17.56
C LEU A 35 4.37 18.52 -17.17
N ILE A 36 3.43 17.61 -17.42
CA ILE A 36 2.01 17.82 -17.15
C ILE A 36 1.56 16.77 -16.14
N LEU A 37 1.24 17.21 -14.93
CA LEU A 37 0.82 16.41 -13.78
C LEU A 37 -0.48 16.97 -13.15
N SER A 38 -1.31 17.64 -13.94
CA SER A 38 -2.57 18.20 -13.45
C SER A 38 -3.60 17.14 -13.07
N TYR A 39 -4.48 17.43 -12.11
CA TYR A 39 -5.57 16.54 -11.64
C TYR A 39 -5.07 15.14 -11.21
N ASN A 40 -4.15 15.09 -10.24
CA ASN A 40 -3.54 13.84 -9.77
C ASN A 40 -3.60 13.63 -8.26
N GLU A 41 -4.29 14.47 -7.49
CA GLU A 41 -4.30 14.40 -6.01
C GLU A 41 -2.87 14.50 -5.43
N ILE A 42 -2.01 15.32 -6.04
CA ILE A 42 -0.64 15.55 -5.55
C ILE A 42 -0.68 16.52 -4.39
N ARG A 43 -0.08 16.14 -3.25
CA ARG A 43 0.05 17.00 -2.07
C ARG A 43 1.29 17.88 -2.12
N LYS A 44 1.35 18.87 -1.22
CA LYS A 44 2.42 19.88 -1.21
C LYS A 44 3.84 19.31 -1.26
N ASP A 45 4.17 18.33 -0.42
CA ASP A 45 5.55 17.81 -0.30
C ASP A 45 6.02 17.21 -1.63
N ALA A 46 5.17 16.41 -2.28
CA ALA A 46 5.46 15.83 -3.58
C ALA A 46 5.51 16.90 -4.70
N ALA A 47 4.69 17.95 -4.63
CA ALA A 47 4.76 19.06 -5.58
C ALA A 47 6.09 19.83 -5.46
N ILE A 48 6.62 20.02 -4.24
CA ILE A 48 7.95 20.61 -4.01
C ILE A 48 9.05 19.73 -4.61
N LEU A 49 8.99 18.42 -4.38
CA LEU A 49 9.96 17.48 -4.99
C LEU A 49 9.95 17.52 -6.51
N VAL A 50 8.78 17.68 -7.14
CA VAL A 50 8.68 17.89 -8.59
C VAL A 50 9.35 19.20 -9.02
N ALA A 51 9.16 20.28 -8.26
CA ALA A 51 9.77 21.58 -8.54
C ALA A 51 11.31 21.53 -8.44
N GLU A 52 11.84 20.90 -7.40
CA GLU A 52 13.27 20.64 -7.24
C GLU A 52 13.81 19.77 -8.37
N ALA A 53 13.07 18.71 -8.73
CA ALA A 53 13.49 17.82 -9.80
C ALA A 53 13.53 18.50 -11.16
N VAL A 54 12.82 19.61 -11.38
CA VAL A 54 12.90 20.36 -12.64
C VAL A 54 13.96 21.48 -12.65
N GLU A 55 14.63 21.73 -11.54
CA GLU A 55 15.70 22.72 -11.44
C GLU A 55 16.76 22.50 -12.53
N GLY A 56 17.22 23.60 -13.14
CA GLY A 56 18.32 23.57 -14.13
C GLY A 56 17.94 23.00 -15.50
N LYS A 57 16.67 22.65 -15.75
CA LYS A 57 16.22 22.20 -17.07
C LYS A 57 16.01 23.39 -18.02
N GLU A 58 17.08 23.78 -18.72
CA GLU A 58 17.10 24.93 -19.65
C GLU A 58 16.06 24.87 -20.79
N HIS A 59 15.55 23.68 -21.11
CA HIS A 59 14.57 23.47 -22.18
C HIS A 59 13.13 23.43 -21.70
N LEU A 60 12.89 23.45 -20.38
CA LEU A 60 11.56 23.37 -19.82
C LEU A 60 10.77 24.65 -20.12
N LYS A 61 9.55 24.46 -20.61
CA LYS A 61 8.63 25.53 -20.99
C LYS A 61 7.32 25.48 -20.23
N LYS A 62 7.00 24.32 -19.64
CA LYS A 62 5.75 24.10 -18.94
C LYS A 62 5.91 23.08 -17.82
N LEU A 63 5.52 23.49 -16.61
CA LEU A 63 5.23 22.64 -15.47
C LEU A 63 3.75 22.84 -15.11
N ASP A 64 2.91 21.84 -15.33
CA ASP A 64 1.47 21.91 -15.05
C ASP A 64 1.13 21.06 -13.82
N LEU A 65 0.76 21.73 -12.73
CA LEU A 65 0.35 21.13 -11.46
C LEU A 65 -1.08 21.53 -11.07
N ASN A 66 -1.89 22.05 -12.01
CA ASN A 66 -3.26 22.50 -11.72
C ASN A 66 -4.15 21.34 -11.23
N GLY A 67 -5.17 21.62 -10.41
CA GLY A 67 -6.13 20.59 -10.00
C GLY A 67 -5.58 19.55 -9.03
N ASN A 68 -4.55 19.88 -8.26
CA ASN A 68 -3.97 19.00 -7.24
C ASN A 68 -4.40 19.49 -5.84
N GLN A 69 -3.78 18.96 -4.78
CA GLN A 69 -4.15 19.18 -3.38
C GLN A 69 -2.99 19.83 -2.61
N LEU A 70 -2.45 20.94 -3.14
CA LEU A 70 -1.29 21.61 -2.54
C LEU A 70 -1.71 22.44 -1.31
N GLY A 71 -2.91 23.00 -1.33
CA GLY A 71 -3.35 23.97 -0.32
C GLY A 71 -2.66 25.32 -0.47
N GLU A 72 -3.17 26.34 0.22
CA GLU A 72 -2.64 27.70 0.14
C GLU A 72 -1.15 27.76 0.53
N GLU A 73 -0.76 27.03 1.57
CA GLU A 73 0.63 26.92 2.03
C GLU A 73 1.53 26.27 0.97
N GLY A 74 1.09 25.16 0.38
CA GLY A 74 1.87 24.47 -0.65
C GLY A 74 2.03 25.29 -1.92
N ILE A 75 1.02 26.10 -2.30
CA ILE A 75 1.12 27.02 -3.44
C ILE A 75 2.15 28.12 -3.16
N GLU A 76 2.15 28.69 -1.96
CA GLU A 76 3.13 29.72 -1.56
C GLU A 76 4.56 29.15 -1.58
N GLU A 77 4.75 27.96 -1.02
CA GLU A 77 6.05 27.29 -0.97
C GLU A 77 6.55 26.84 -2.35
N LEU A 78 5.67 26.29 -3.18
CA LEU A 78 5.99 25.93 -4.56
C LEU A 78 6.41 27.15 -5.38
N SER A 79 5.68 28.26 -5.22
CA SER A 79 5.99 29.51 -5.89
C SER A 79 7.35 30.06 -5.44
N GLY A 80 7.62 30.04 -4.13
CA GLY A 80 8.91 30.47 -3.58
C GLY A 80 10.08 29.61 -4.04
N THR A 81 9.88 28.29 -4.12
CA THR A 81 10.88 27.34 -4.64
C THR A 81 11.21 27.64 -6.11
N LEU A 82 10.20 27.83 -6.96
CA LEU A 82 10.42 28.16 -8.38
C LEU A 82 10.98 29.57 -8.58
N GLU A 83 10.67 30.52 -7.69
CA GLU A 83 11.29 31.85 -7.69
C GLU A 83 12.78 31.78 -7.36
N ALA A 84 13.17 30.95 -6.38
CA ALA A 84 14.59 30.72 -6.07
C ALA A 84 15.36 30.12 -7.26
N PHE A 85 14.68 29.38 -8.14
CA PHE A 85 15.27 28.78 -9.34
C PHE A 85 15.16 29.66 -10.60
N ASP A 86 14.56 30.85 -10.53
CA ASP A 86 14.26 31.72 -11.69
C ASP A 86 13.37 31.01 -12.74
N MET A 87 12.42 30.19 -12.27
CA MET A 87 11.58 29.30 -13.08
C MET A 87 10.06 29.57 -12.95
N VAL A 88 9.66 30.69 -12.32
CA VAL A 88 8.22 31.01 -12.13
C VAL A 88 7.45 31.06 -13.45
N ASP A 89 8.09 31.50 -14.53
CA ASP A 89 7.46 31.64 -15.86
C ASP A 89 7.04 30.30 -16.49
N VAL A 90 7.59 29.17 -16.03
CA VAL A 90 7.23 27.84 -16.57
C VAL A 90 6.01 27.24 -15.87
N LEU A 91 5.61 27.76 -14.70
CA LEU A 91 4.52 27.22 -13.91
C LEU A 91 3.17 27.54 -14.58
N GLY A 92 2.33 26.51 -14.73
CA GLY A 92 0.95 26.64 -15.17
C GLY A 92 0.07 27.35 -14.14
N SER A 93 -1.20 27.55 -14.49
CA SER A 93 -2.18 28.04 -13.51
C SER A 93 -2.39 26.99 -12.41
N LEU A 94 -2.58 27.44 -11.16
CA LEU A 94 -2.99 26.60 -10.03
C LEU A 94 -4.40 27.00 -9.53
N SER A 95 -5.26 27.52 -10.42
CA SER A 95 -6.56 28.07 -10.02
C SER A 95 -7.55 27.03 -9.52
N ASP A 96 -7.33 25.76 -9.90
CA ASP A 96 -8.24 24.66 -9.60
C ASP A 96 -7.68 23.78 -8.47
N ASP A 97 -6.69 24.25 -7.71
CA ASP A 97 -6.22 23.53 -6.52
C ASP A 97 -7.39 23.21 -5.58
N GLU A 98 -7.47 21.94 -5.18
CA GLU A 98 -8.56 21.39 -4.39
C GLU A 98 -8.36 21.58 -2.87
N GLY A 99 -7.22 22.13 -2.44
CA GLY A 99 -6.89 22.34 -1.03
C GLY A 99 -6.19 21.14 -0.38
N ASP A 100 -5.63 21.36 0.81
CA ASP A 100 -5.01 20.35 1.65
C ASP A 100 -6.04 19.70 2.58
N ASP A 101 -6.93 18.85 2.04
CA ASP A 101 -7.82 18.07 2.90
C ASP A 101 -6.96 17.16 3.82
N ILE A 102 -6.86 17.53 5.10
CA ILE A 102 -6.15 16.83 6.20
C ILE A 102 -6.91 15.56 6.62
N ASP A 103 -7.47 14.83 5.66
CA ASP A 103 -8.00 13.50 5.93
C ASP A 103 -6.85 12.50 5.73
N ASP A 104 -6.46 11.89 6.85
CA ASP A 104 -5.33 11.00 7.10
C ASP A 104 -5.23 9.80 6.13
N GLU A 105 -4.91 10.03 4.85
CA GLU A 105 -4.32 9.00 4.00
C GLU A 105 -2.80 9.16 4.06
N GLU A 106 -2.18 8.48 5.03
CA GLU A 106 -0.73 8.24 5.05
C GLU A 106 -0.34 7.59 3.71
N ASP A 107 0.18 8.40 2.77
CA ASP A 107 0.88 7.92 1.58
C ASP A 107 2.22 7.30 2.03
N GLU A 108 2.17 6.15 2.72
CA GLU A 108 3.36 5.30 2.95
C GLU A 108 3.71 4.57 1.65
N GLU A 109 4.31 5.26 0.68
CA GLU A 109 5.11 4.59 -0.36
C GLU A 109 6.45 5.30 -0.55
N GLY A 110 7.35 5.03 0.40
CA GLY A 110 8.78 5.34 0.29
C GLY A 110 9.62 4.09 0.60
N GLU A 111 9.66 3.11 -0.31
CA GLU A 111 10.73 2.11 -0.31
C GLU A 111 12.07 2.78 -0.69
N GLY A 112 12.71 3.39 0.31
CA GLY A 112 14.06 3.94 0.23
C GLY A 112 15.10 2.91 0.70
N GLU A 113 15.71 2.25 -0.28
CA GLU A 113 17.05 1.63 -0.33
C GLU A 113 17.77 1.43 1.03
N GLU A 114 17.94 0.15 1.42
CA GLU A 114 18.81 -0.29 2.52
C GLU A 114 20.26 0.19 2.30
N GLU A 115 20.74 1.15 3.10
CA GLU A 115 22.18 1.36 3.27
C GLU A 115 22.70 0.45 4.39
N GLU A 116 23.64 -0.43 4.04
CA GLU A 116 24.37 -1.30 4.96
C GLU A 116 25.18 -0.45 5.97
N GLU A 117 24.83 -0.48 7.25
CA GLU A 117 25.73 0.04 8.29
C GLU A 117 26.82 -1.00 8.61
N GLU A 118 28.09 -0.62 8.36
CA GLU A 118 29.29 -1.33 8.79
C GLU A 118 29.29 -1.58 10.32
N GLU A 119 29.57 -2.82 10.72
CA GLU A 119 29.82 -3.22 12.11
C GLU A 119 30.95 -2.39 12.75
N GLY A 120 30.61 -1.54 13.71
CA GLY A 120 31.58 -0.90 14.59
C GLY A 120 32.16 -1.89 15.62
N GLU A 121 33.48 -2.08 15.60
CA GLU A 121 34.21 -2.88 16.60
C GLU A 121 34.03 -2.31 18.02
N ALA A 122 33.67 -3.18 18.98
CA ALA A 122 33.64 -2.83 20.40
C ALA A 122 35.06 -2.67 20.95
N VAL A 123 35.41 -1.43 21.35
CA VAL A 123 36.56 -1.15 22.20
C VAL A 123 36.18 -1.37 23.67
N ASP A 124 36.77 -2.39 24.27
CA ASP A 124 36.64 -2.73 25.70
C ASP A 124 37.63 -1.88 26.51
N ASP A 125 37.16 -0.76 27.08
CA ASP A 125 37.97 0.09 27.97
C ASP A 125 37.57 -0.16 29.45
N PRO A 126 38.44 -0.80 30.26
CA PRO A 126 38.12 -1.23 31.62
C PRO A 126 38.14 -0.14 32.71
N GLU A 127 38.32 1.16 32.39
CA GLU A 127 38.47 2.21 33.43
C GLU A 127 37.23 3.10 33.71
N LEU A 128 36.09 2.90 33.06
CA LEU A 128 34.87 3.69 33.34
C LEU A 128 33.88 2.98 34.26
N GLN A 129 34.27 2.75 35.52
CA GLN A 129 33.33 2.41 36.60
C GLN A 129 32.85 3.68 37.30
N VAL A 130 31.66 4.18 36.94
CA VAL A 130 30.95 5.18 37.75
C VAL A 130 29.72 4.53 38.37
N ARG A 131 29.80 4.35 39.69
CA ARG A 131 28.81 3.74 40.57
C ARG A 131 27.63 4.69 40.78
N GLY A 132 26.63 4.64 39.90
CA GLY A 132 25.35 5.31 40.09
C GLY A 132 24.31 4.36 40.67
N THR A 133 23.83 4.62 41.88
CA THR A 133 22.70 3.90 42.48
C THR A 133 21.43 4.17 41.68
N ALA A 134 20.98 3.17 40.91
CA ALA A 134 19.69 3.21 40.23
C ALA A 134 18.55 3.22 41.26
N ILE A 135 17.76 4.29 41.25
CA ILE A 135 16.45 4.33 41.90
C ILE A 135 15.51 3.60 40.93
N THR A 136 15.22 2.33 41.20
CA THR A 136 14.16 1.59 40.50
C THR A 136 12.80 2.15 40.92
N PRO A 137 11.96 2.68 40.02
CA PRO A 137 10.55 2.80 40.31
C PRO A 137 9.94 1.41 40.19
N THR A 138 9.55 0.85 41.33
CA THR A 138 8.72 -0.35 41.42
C THR A 138 7.38 -0.04 40.75
N ARG A 139 7.19 -0.52 39.52
CA ARG A 139 5.89 -0.46 38.85
C ARG A 139 5.08 -1.68 39.31
N GLU A 140 4.41 -1.51 40.43
CA GLU A 140 3.44 -2.45 40.95
C GLU A 140 2.29 -2.64 39.93
N ASN A 141 1.99 -3.91 39.61
CA ASN A 141 0.70 -4.41 39.15
C ASN A 141 -0.12 -3.55 38.16
N GLN A 142 0.37 -3.43 36.93
CA GLN A 142 -0.53 -3.33 35.78
C GLN A 142 -0.21 -4.49 34.84
N SER A 143 -1.13 -5.45 34.77
CA SER A 143 -1.22 -6.39 33.65
C SER A 143 -1.01 -5.61 32.34
N PRO A 144 -0.21 -6.11 31.37
CA PRO A 144 -0.01 -5.41 30.11
C PRO A 144 -1.39 -5.07 29.55
N LEU A 145 -1.60 -3.79 29.21
CA LEU A 145 -2.81 -3.32 28.56
C LEU A 145 -3.08 -4.26 27.39
N LYS A 146 -4.18 -5.01 27.46
CA LYS A 146 -4.59 -5.90 26.38
C LYS A 146 -5.02 -5.00 25.23
N VAL A 147 -4.09 -4.69 24.33
CA VAL A 147 -4.39 -3.98 23.08
C VAL A 147 -5.45 -4.83 22.36
N SER A 148 -6.63 -4.24 22.19
CA SER A 148 -7.77 -4.87 21.54
C SER A 148 -7.90 -4.23 20.18
N TYR A 149 -7.90 -5.03 19.13
CA TYR A 149 -8.09 -4.57 17.76
C TYR A 149 -9.52 -4.81 17.30
N THR A 150 -9.96 -4.06 16.29
CA THR A 150 -11.23 -4.29 15.59
C THR A 150 -11.01 -5.04 14.27
N ALA A 151 -12.07 -5.66 13.75
CA ALA A 151 -12.02 -6.31 12.45
C ALA A 151 -11.73 -5.31 11.33
N GLN A 152 -12.30 -4.11 11.44
CA GLN A 152 -12.04 -2.99 10.53
C GLN A 152 -10.57 -2.60 10.52
N GLU A 153 -9.95 -2.37 11.69
CA GLU A 153 -8.52 -2.05 11.78
C GLU A 153 -7.62 -3.12 11.14
N PHE A 154 -7.99 -4.40 11.25
CA PHE A 154 -7.28 -5.47 10.53
C PHE A 154 -7.50 -5.40 9.01
N LEU A 155 -8.72 -5.12 8.56
CA LEU A 155 -9.01 -5.01 7.13
C LEU A 155 -8.31 -3.80 6.51
N ASP A 156 -8.21 -2.69 7.22
CA ASP A 156 -7.59 -1.45 6.71
C ASP A 156 -6.07 -1.60 6.64
N SER A 157 -5.44 -2.19 7.66
CA SER A 157 -4.00 -2.50 7.63
C SER A 157 -3.74 -3.88 8.28
N PRO A 158 -3.62 -4.94 7.44
CA PRO A 158 -3.47 -6.31 7.91
C PRO A 158 -2.12 -6.55 8.59
N SER A 159 -2.15 -7.09 9.81
CA SER A 159 -0.96 -7.58 10.50
C SER A 159 -1.26 -8.81 11.35
N ALA A 160 -0.22 -9.61 11.64
CA ALA A 160 -0.35 -10.78 12.49
C ALA A 160 -0.88 -10.42 13.89
N ASP A 161 -0.37 -9.34 14.49
CA ASP A 161 -0.78 -8.88 15.82
C ASP A 161 -2.24 -8.46 15.86
N ARG A 162 -2.71 -7.75 14.81
CA ARG A 162 -4.11 -7.35 14.69
C ARG A 162 -5.03 -8.57 14.59
N LEU A 163 -4.70 -9.52 13.71
CA LEU A 163 -5.50 -10.74 13.56
C LEU A 163 -5.56 -11.57 14.85
N LEU A 164 -4.42 -11.73 15.52
CA LEU A 164 -4.35 -12.49 16.78
C LEU A 164 -5.07 -11.77 17.92
N GLY A 165 -4.98 -10.44 17.98
CA GLY A 165 -5.60 -9.62 19.01
C GLY A 165 -7.13 -9.51 18.91
N LEU A 166 -7.74 -9.87 17.76
CA LEU A 166 -9.20 -10.14 17.67
C LEU A 166 -9.65 -11.31 18.58
N GLY A 167 -8.72 -12.10 19.10
CA GLY A 167 -9.01 -13.19 20.03
C GLY A 167 -9.68 -14.38 19.34
N LYS A 168 -10.41 -15.20 20.10
CA LYS A 168 -10.94 -16.48 19.62
C LYS A 168 -12.10 -16.33 18.63
N GLU A 169 -12.77 -15.19 18.63
CA GLU A 169 -13.95 -14.91 17.78
C GLU A 169 -13.58 -14.18 16.47
N ARG A 170 -12.27 -14.12 16.14
CA ARG A 170 -11.73 -13.41 14.97
C ARG A 170 -12.47 -13.68 13.67
N ALA A 171 -12.81 -14.94 13.40
CA ALA A 171 -13.48 -15.34 12.17
C ALA A 171 -14.92 -14.81 12.11
N GLN A 172 -15.67 -14.87 13.23
CA GLN A 172 -17.02 -14.30 13.30
C GLN A 172 -16.99 -12.78 13.21
N LEU A 173 -16.01 -12.12 13.84
CA LEU A 173 -15.86 -10.67 13.80
C LEU A 173 -15.56 -10.18 12.38
N LEU A 174 -14.65 -10.83 11.66
CA LEU A 174 -14.35 -10.48 10.26
C LEU A 174 -15.56 -10.70 9.36
N VAL A 175 -16.22 -11.85 9.44
CA VAL A 175 -17.41 -12.11 8.62
C VAL A 175 -18.54 -11.13 8.92
N LYS A 176 -18.68 -10.70 10.18
CA LYS A 176 -19.66 -9.69 10.57
C LYS A 176 -19.32 -8.33 9.98
N GLU A 177 -18.06 -7.91 10.07
CA GLU A 177 -17.61 -6.63 9.51
C GLU A 177 -17.78 -6.61 7.99
N LEU A 178 -17.43 -7.69 7.30
CA LEU A 178 -17.58 -7.84 5.85
C LEU A 178 -19.04 -7.97 5.38
N GLY A 179 -20.01 -7.87 6.29
CA GLY A 179 -21.44 -7.78 6.00
C GLY A 179 -22.09 -6.47 6.46
N THR A 180 -21.30 -5.47 6.86
CA THR A 180 -21.79 -4.11 7.18
C THR A 180 -21.90 -3.29 5.89
N GLY A 181 -22.60 -2.15 5.90
CA GLY A 181 -22.90 -1.37 4.68
C GLY A 181 -21.68 -0.84 3.88
N LEU A 182 -20.46 -0.99 4.41
CA LEU A 182 -19.20 -0.70 3.70
C LEU A 182 -18.72 -1.87 2.82
N TYR A 183 -19.15 -3.10 3.13
CA TYR A 183 -18.69 -4.33 2.50
C TYR A 183 -19.85 -5.24 2.14
N SER A 184 -19.61 -6.18 1.24
CA SER A 184 -20.57 -7.24 0.98
C SER A 184 -19.85 -8.52 0.59
N LEU A 185 -19.96 -9.57 1.42
CA LEU A 185 -19.48 -10.90 1.03
C LEU A 185 -20.25 -11.54 -0.13
N ASP A 186 -21.36 -10.91 -0.57
CA ASP A 186 -22.07 -11.29 -1.79
C ASP A 186 -21.40 -10.65 -3.03
N ASP A 187 -20.57 -9.61 -2.84
CA ASP A 187 -19.66 -9.07 -3.85
C ASP A 187 -18.39 -9.92 -3.95
N ALA A 188 -18.07 -10.35 -5.17
CA ALA A 188 -16.95 -11.24 -5.43
C ALA A 188 -15.58 -10.59 -5.21
N ASP A 189 -15.44 -9.30 -5.51
CA ASP A 189 -14.20 -8.55 -5.32
C ASP A 189 -13.96 -8.27 -3.85
N CYS A 190 -15.01 -7.91 -3.10
CA CYS A 190 -14.94 -7.77 -1.65
C CYS A 190 -14.48 -9.08 -0.98
N ALA A 191 -15.01 -10.23 -1.41
CA ALA A 191 -14.58 -11.53 -0.88
C ALA A 191 -13.13 -11.87 -1.25
N ALA A 192 -12.71 -11.58 -2.49
CA ALA A 192 -11.36 -11.82 -2.97
C ALA A 192 -10.32 -10.93 -2.25
N SER A 193 -10.54 -9.61 -2.23
CA SER A 193 -9.67 -8.63 -1.57
C SER A 193 -9.53 -8.91 -0.07
N SER A 194 -10.62 -9.25 0.62
CA SER A 194 -10.59 -9.64 2.03
C SER A 194 -9.76 -10.90 2.28
N LEU A 195 -9.87 -11.89 1.39
CA LEU A 195 -9.07 -13.10 1.49
C LEU A 195 -7.57 -12.82 1.26
N MET A 196 -7.26 -11.89 0.37
CA MET A 196 -5.89 -11.44 0.10
C MET A 196 -5.29 -10.67 1.27
N LYS A 197 -6.07 -9.83 1.96
CA LYS A 197 -5.68 -9.19 3.23
C LYS A 197 -5.39 -10.22 4.33
N VAL A 198 -6.15 -11.31 4.40
CA VAL A 198 -5.85 -12.43 5.32
C VAL A 198 -4.60 -13.19 4.88
N ALA A 199 -4.39 -13.35 3.57
CA ALA A 199 -3.25 -14.06 3.02
C ALA A 199 -1.92 -13.34 3.19
N SER A 200 -1.90 -12.01 3.14
CA SER A 200 -0.68 -11.20 3.20
C SER A 200 0.10 -11.38 4.50
N ILE A 201 -0.58 -11.75 5.59
CA ILE A 201 0.04 -11.97 6.91
C ILE A 201 0.42 -13.44 7.16
N VAL A 202 0.18 -14.34 6.18
CA VAL A 202 0.47 -15.76 6.35
C VAL A 202 1.97 -16.00 6.25
N THR A 203 2.59 -16.24 7.41
CA THR A 203 3.99 -16.64 7.54
C THR A 203 4.11 -18.09 7.99
N ASP A 204 5.33 -18.55 8.28
CA ASP A 204 5.55 -19.88 8.84
C ASP A 204 5.18 -20.06 10.32
N ASP A 205 4.80 -18.97 11.00
CA ASP A 205 4.26 -19.04 12.36
C ASP A 205 2.96 -19.87 12.39
N THR A 206 2.94 -20.90 13.23
CA THR A 206 1.82 -21.85 13.28
C THR A 206 0.54 -21.22 13.84
N ALA A 207 0.66 -20.27 14.78
CA ALA A 207 -0.48 -19.61 15.38
C ALA A 207 -1.14 -18.63 14.40
N VAL A 208 -0.35 -17.82 13.70
CA VAL A 208 -0.82 -16.89 12.66
C VAL A 208 -1.41 -17.66 11.48
N LYS A 209 -0.71 -18.71 11.00
CA LYS A 209 -1.20 -19.57 9.90
C LYS A 209 -2.55 -20.21 10.24
N SER A 210 -2.69 -20.79 11.44
CA SER A 210 -3.96 -21.37 11.90
C SER A 210 -5.07 -20.32 12.04
N ALA A 211 -4.74 -19.11 12.51
CA ALA A 211 -5.67 -17.99 12.59
C ALA A 211 -6.20 -17.59 11.21
N ALA A 212 -5.29 -17.38 10.27
CA ALA A 212 -5.61 -16.98 8.91
C ALA A 212 -6.47 -18.02 8.20
N PHE A 213 -6.16 -19.32 8.38
CA PHE A 213 -6.95 -20.42 7.82
C PHE A 213 -8.39 -20.40 8.33
N GLN A 214 -8.60 -20.21 9.63
CA GLN A 214 -9.95 -20.11 10.21
C GLN A 214 -10.74 -18.93 9.64
N CYS A 215 -10.10 -17.77 9.46
CA CYS A 215 -10.75 -16.60 8.88
C CYS A 215 -11.07 -16.79 7.39
N ALA A 216 -10.11 -17.31 6.62
CA ALA A 216 -10.29 -17.63 5.21
C ALA A 216 -11.45 -18.63 4.98
N ASP A 217 -11.51 -19.68 5.80
CA ASP A 217 -12.58 -20.66 5.76
C ASP A 217 -13.94 -20.02 6.04
N ALA A 218 -14.02 -19.12 7.03
CA ALA A 218 -15.27 -18.44 7.36
C ALA A 218 -15.73 -17.48 6.26
N ILE A 219 -14.81 -16.67 5.70
CA ILE A 219 -15.08 -15.73 4.60
C ILE A 219 -15.58 -16.48 3.38
N LEU A 220 -14.84 -17.48 2.90
CA LEU A 220 -15.22 -18.23 1.70
C LEU A 220 -16.46 -19.07 1.91
N THR A 221 -16.64 -19.68 3.09
CA THR A 221 -17.88 -20.42 3.38
C THR A 221 -19.09 -19.49 3.29
N ARG A 222 -19.03 -18.30 3.89
CA ARG A 222 -20.15 -17.33 3.83
C ARG A 222 -20.40 -16.81 2.42
N SER A 223 -19.34 -16.50 1.67
CA SER A 223 -19.47 -15.97 0.30
C SER A 223 -19.94 -17.03 -0.70
N LEU A 224 -19.46 -18.28 -0.58
CA LEU A 224 -19.83 -19.39 -1.47
C LEU A 224 -21.21 -19.99 -1.17
N GLN A 225 -21.73 -19.82 0.04
CA GLN A 225 -23.08 -20.27 0.42
C GLN A 225 -24.18 -19.25 0.14
N SER A 226 -23.83 -18.04 -0.31
CA SER A 226 -24.80 -17.03 -0.69
C SER A 226 -25.64 -17.45 -1.91
N GLU A 227 -26.92 -17.07 -1.95
CA GLU A 227 -27.76 -17.27 -3.14
C GLU A 227 -27.27 -16.46 -4.34
N GLU A 228 -26.60 -15.34 -4.10
CA GLU A 228 -26.01 -14.46 -5.12
C GLU A 228 -24.56 -14.83 -5.45
N SER A 229 -24.04 -15.92 -4.87
CA SER A 229 -22.64 -16.29 -4.98
C SER A 229 -22.19 -16.48 -6.43
N GLN A 230 -21.04 -15.90 -6.76
CA GLN A 230 -20.39 -16.05 -8.06
C GLN A 230 -18.98 -16.64 -7.89
N PRO A 231 -18.85 -17.96 -7.66
CA PRO A 231 -17.58 -18.61 -7.33
C PRO A 231 -16.46 -18.39 -8.37
N THR A 232 -16.84 -18.28 -9.65
CA THR A 232 -15.89 -18.01 -10.73
C THR A 232 -15.37 -16.57 -10.67
N LEU A 233 -16.21 -15.59 -10.32
CA LEU A 233 -15.74 -14.21 -10.14
C LEU A 233 -14.83 -14.09 -8.93
N ILE A 234 -15.14 -14.76 -7.82
CA ILE A 234 -14.26 -14.79 -6.64
C ILE A 234 -12.89 -15.36 -7.05
N ALA A 235 -12.87 -16.48 -7.78
CA ALA A 235 -11.63 -17.07 -8.26
C ALA A 235 -10.85 -16.15 -9.22
N ASN A 236 -11.54 -15.42 -10.11
CA ASN A 236 -10.91 -14.44 -10.99
C ASN A 236 -10.33 -13.27 -10.19
N GLY A 237 -11.06 -12.73 -9.21
CA GLY A 237 -10.59 -11.66 -8.33
C GLY A 237 -9.32 -12.07 -7.58
N LEU A 238 -9.27 -13.30 -7.06
CA LEU A 238 -8.05 -13.85 -6.45
C LEU A 238 -6.87 -13.88 -7.43
N LEU A 239 -7.10 -14.30 -8.67
CA LEU A 239 -6.04 -14.31 -9.70
C LEU A 239 -5.61 -12.89 -10.10
N VAL A 240 -6.53 -11.93 -10.11
CA VAL A 240 -6.24 -10.50 -10.37
C VAL A 240 -5.35 -9.94 -9.26
N HIS A 241 -5.75 -10.08 -8.00
CA HIS A 241 -4.93 -9.63 -6.87
C HIS A 241 -3.57 -10.34 -6.80
N MET A 242 -3.46 -11.59 -7.26
CA MET A 242 -2.17 -12.27 -7.37
C MET A 242 -1.34 -11.86 -8.61
N GLY A 243 -1.82 -10.93 -9.44
CA GLY A 243 -1.13 -10.50 -10.66
C GLY A 243 -1.11 -11.54 -11.79
N LEU A 244 -1.93 -12.58 -11.69
CA LEU A 244 -1.98 -13.70 -12.63
C LEU A 244 -3.04 -13.51 -13.72
N LEU A 245 -4.00 -12.61 -13.50
CA LEU A 245 -5.07 -12.27 -14.43
C LEU A 245 -5.19 -10.74 -14.52
N LYS A 246 -5.47 -10.21 -15.72
CA LYS A 246 -5.71 -8.78 -15.91
C LYS A 246 -7.15 -8.43 -15.52
N SER A 247 -7.33 -7.28 -14.88
CA SER A 247 -8.63 -6.65 -14.65
C SER A 247 -8.74 -5.37 -15.49
N GLU A 248 -9.98 -4.94 -15.74
CA GLU A 248 -10.26 -3.60 -16.28
C GLU A 248 -10.13 -2.54 -15.18
N GLU A 249 -10.31 -2.93 -13.92
CA GLU A 249 -10.14 -2.08 -12.75
C GLU A 249 -8.67 -2.03 -12.31
N LYS A 250 -8.25 -0.87 -11.78
CA LYS A 250 -6.91 -0.68 -11.22
C LYS A 250 -6.80 -1.43 -9.88
N VAL A 251 -6.50 -2.71 -9.94
CA VAL A 251 -6.19 -3.53 -8.76
C VAL A 251 -4.67 -3.65 -8.64
N GLN A 252 -4.11 -3.18 -7.53
CA GLN A 252 -2.69 -3.38 -7.22
C GLN A 252 -2.44 -4.86 -6.89
N PRO A 253 -1.60 -5.57 -7.67
CA PRO A 253 -1.26 -6.94 -7.37
C PRO A 253 -0.38 -7.06 -6.12
N ILE A 254 -0.56 -8.12 -5.35
CA ILE A 254 0.30 -8.47 -4.23
C ILE A 254 1.68 -8.86 -4.78
N SER A 255 2.74 -8.24 -4.24
CA SER A 255 4.13 -8.50 -4.61
C SER A 255 4.64 -9.86 -4.10
N ASP A 256 4.35 -10.20 -2.84
CA ASP A 256 4.69 -11.51 -2.25
C ASP A 256 3.54 -12.51 -2.34
N LEU A 257 3.73 -13.55 -3.15
CA LEU A 257 2.76 -14.64 -3.32
C LEU A 257 2.93 -15.78 -2.31
N GLN A 258 3.92 -15.76 -1.41
CA GLN A 258 4.15 -16.84 -0.47
C GLN A 258 2.91 -17.10 0.41
N GLY A 259 2.41 -16.06 1.09
CA GLY A 259 1.21 -16.14 1.93
C GLY A 259 -0.05 -16.57 1.17
N PRO A 260 -0.40 -15.91 0.04
CA PRO A 260 -1.48 -16.33 -0.86
C PRO A 260 -1.41 -17.79 -1.31
N LEU A 261 -0.23 -18.27 -1.69
CA LEU A 261 -0.08 -19.66 -2.15
C LEU A 261 -0.26 -20.67 -1.00
N ILE A 262 0.25 -20.38 0.19
CA ILE A 262 0.04 -21.22 1.38
C ILE A 262 -1.45 -21.27 1.73
N LEU A 263 -2.13 -20.12 1.71
CA LEU A 263 -3.55 -20.03 2.01
C LEU A 263 -4.40 -20.79 0.98
N LEU A 264 -4.12 -20.61 -0.31
CA LEU A 264 -4.82 -21.34 -1.39
C LEU A 264 -4.60 -22.86 -1.30
N GLN A 265 -3.39 -23.30 -0.94
CA GLN A 265 -3.11 -24.72 -0.71
C GLN A 265 -4.01 -25.32 0.40
N HIS A 266 -4.29 -24.55 1.46
CA HIS A 266 -5.25 -24.94 2.50
C HIS A 266 -6.69 -24.94 1.97
N ILE A 267 -7.12 -23.86 1.31
CA ILE A 267 -8.48 -23.69 0.78
C ILE A 267 -8.87 -24.80 -0.19
N PHE A 268 -7.98 -25.20 -1.10
CA PHE A 268 -8.27 -26.24 -2.10
C PHE A 268 -8.52 -27.62 -1.49
N GLN A 269 -8.15 -27.83 -0.23
CA GLN A 269 -8.42 -29.07 0.51
C GLN A 269 -9.78 -29.03 1.21
N GLN A 270 -10.43 -27.87 1.30
CA GLN A 270 -11.69 -27.71 2.01
C GLN A 270 -12.88 -28.18 1.19
N VAL A 271 -13.89 -28.70 1.89
CA VAL A 271 -15.10 -29.27 1.28
C VAL A 271 -15.98 -28.20 0.62
N TYR A 272 -15.93 -26.96 1.12
CA TYR A 272 -16.71 -25.85 0.57
C TYR A 272 -16.19 -25.39 -0.80
N PHE A 273 -14.92 -25.64 -1.14
CA PHE A 273 -14.30 -25.08 -2.32
C PHE A 273 -14.65 -25.90 -3.58
N PRO A 274 -15.24 -25.28 -4.63
CA PRO A 274 -15.60 -26.00 -5.84
C PRO A 274 -14.36 -26.55 -6.59
N ARG A 275 -14.26 -27.87 -6.72
CA ARG A 275 -13.13 -28.52 -7.42
C ARG A 275 -12.97 -28.13 -8.88
N SER A 276 -14.05 -27.70 -9.53
CA SER A 276 -14.00 -27.17 -10.91
C SER A 276 -13.12 -25.92 -11.02
N LEU A 277 -13.07 -25.08 -9.97
CA LEU A 277 -12.27 -23.86 -9.95
C LEU A 277 -10.78 -24.14 -9.76
N ALA A 278 -10.39 -25.27 -9.17
CA ALA A 278 -8.98 -25.63 -9.01
C ALA A 278 -8.23 -25.71 -10.35
N GLN A 279 -8.91 -26.13 -11.43
CA GLN A 279 -8.32 -26.16 -12.77
C GLN A 279 -7.96 -24.76 -13.30
N LEU A 280 -8.73 -23.74 -12.91
CA LEU A 280 -8.45 -22.35 -13.27
C LEU A 280 -7.11 -21.93 -12.68
N PHE A 281 -6.91 -22.12 -11.37
CA PHE A 281 -5.65 -21.79 -10.69
C PHE A 281 -4.46 -22.55 -11.25
N ILE A 282 -4.61 -23.85 -11.56
CA ILE A 282 -3.54 -24.63 -12.20
C ILE A 282 -3.12 -24.01 -13.54
N ALA A 283 -4.07 -23.58 -14.37
CA ALA A 283 -3.77 -23.00 -15.67
C ALA A 283 -2.95 -21.70 -15.58
N PHE A 284 -3.19 -20.88 -14.55
CA PHE A 284 -2.48 -19.61 -14.37
C PHE A 284 -1.16 -19.76 -13.60
N LEU A 285 -1.13 -20.58 -12.55
CA LEU A 285 0.09 -20.83 -11.76
C LEU A 285 1.17 -21.63 -12.50
N THR A 286 0.80 -22.38 -13.54
CA THR A 286 1.77 -23.09 -14.39
C THR A 286 2.34 -22.19 -15.49
N ARG A 287 1.61 -21.13 -15.90
CA ARG A 287 2.05 -20.18 -16.93
C ARG A 287 3.06 -19.16 -16.43
N SER A 288 3.03 -18.81 -15.14
CA SER A 288 3.93 -17.81 -14.55
C SER A 288 5.40 -18.26 -14.44
N ARG A 289 5.73 -19.54 -14.69
CA ARG A 289 7.13 -20.03 -14.73
C ARG A 289 7.88 -19.70 -16.02
N GLN A 290 7.27 -18.98 -16.96
CA GLN A 290 7.92 -18.53 -18.19
C GLN A 290 8.07 -17.02 -18.19
N LYS A 291 9.03 -16.50 -17.41
CA LYS A 291 9.73 -15.25 -17.69
C LYS A 291 11.01 -15.19 -16.86
#